data_AF-A0A1I0EUZ4-F1
#
_entry.id   AF-A0A1I0EUZ4-F1
#
_cell.length_a   1.000
_cell.length_b   1.000
_cell.length_c   1.000
_cell.angle_alpha   90.00
_cell.angle_beta   90.00
_cell.angle_gamma   90.00
#
_symmetry.space_group_name_H-M   'P 1'
#
loop_
_entity.id
_entity.type
_entity.pdbx_description
1 polymer ?
#
loop_
_entity_poly.entity_id
_entity_poly.type
_entity_poly.pdbx_seq_one_letter_code
_entity_poly.pdbx_strand_id
1 'polypeptide(L)'
;MKNTKNNHQGIKIESVSRNVFQILPIIAAMAASGVIQPAFAVDRTWFGGTGEFGVDTNWSPTGVPGSGDKAIIDSGNSTLSFNTSITSLDLSGGALGGTGNLTLSGLSTWTGGSITGGATTTFNSTLELSGNGAKVISGGRTVNAGTTTWSGNTGNGANDLFFNNGTFNNTGTYTDTNAFNDQMTGTGTFNNSGTYNKQTNTVTNIGGGVGFNNTGMVNVNAGTLHLQGSGTHSGSFAIANGATLDLNFGTHNLNSVTTSGSGTFEISGGTANLNGGSHTSKFLLSGGALAGTSTPIGGAATWTGGSITGGATTTFNSTLELSGNGAKVISGGRTVNAGTTTWSGNTGNGANDLFFNNGTFNNTGTYTDTNAFNDQMTGTGTFNNSGTYNKQTNTVTNIGGGVGFNNTGTVNVQGGVFNVAHAMNNAGTVNISAGATFQSSCGGADCFVNAGIIQGNGTVITPTLGLSNSGAINPGGGIGHLTIDGDLHQAASGVVNFELASLSSFDQLTVTDDVTLGGDIGVWNLGYAPVVGDTFVVATFDERLANSTFADVTTHGFGAGVNFNVIYHEHDVTLQVTAVPEPEQYALFLAGLGLMGVMARRRRNHIRG
;
A
#
# COMPACT_ATOMS: atom_id res chain seq x y z
N MET A 1 -37.01 -41.51 -72.52
CA MET A 1 -35.79 -41.96 -73.23
C MET A 1 -35.64 -41.18 -74.53
N LYS A 2 -34.45 -40.62 -74.76
CA LYS A 2 -33.92 -40.10 -76.05
C LYS A 2 -34.63 -38.87 -76.62
N ASN A 3 -34.05 -37.69 -76.44
CA ASN A 3 -32.94 -37.07 -77.19
C ASN A 3 -33.46 -36.18 -78.32
N THR A 4 -33.23 -34.89 -78.11
CA THR A 4 -33.48 -33.75 -78.98
C THR A 4 -32.63 -33.81 -80.25
N LYS A 5 -33.28 -33.64 -81.40
CA LYS A 5 -32.74 -33.04 -82.65
C LYS A 5 -33.87 -32.83 -83.66
N ASN A 6 -34.02 -31.61 -84.15
CA ASN A 6 -34.18 -31.28 -85.58
C ASN A 6 -34.07 -29.75 -85.74
N ASN A 7 -33.04 -29.17 -86.37
CA ASN A 7 -32.74 -29.08 -87.80
C ASN A 7 -33.81 -28.32 -88.62
N HIS A 8 -33.50 -27.12 -89.16
CA HIS A 8 -33.45 -26.87 -90.61
C HIS A 8 -33.21 -25.39 -91.02
N GLN A 9 -32.20 -25.21 -91.90
CA GLN A 9 -32.12 -24.32 -93.09
C GLN A 9 -32.18 -22.78 -92.86
N GLY A 10 -31.52 -21.92 -93.62
CA GLY A 10 -30.85 -22.02 -94.91
C GLY A 10 -30.68 -20.58 -95.46
N ILE A 11 -29.59 -20.36 -96.18
CA ILE A 11 -28.97 -19.10 -96.63
C ILE A 11 -29.85 -18.27 -97.60
N LYS A 12 -29.73 -16.93 -97.56
CA LYS A 12 -29.80 -16.05 -98.75
C LYS A 12 -29.05 -14.72 -98.55
N ILE A 13 -28.32 -14.31 -99.59
CA ILE A 13 -27.45 -13.13 -99.72
C ILE A 13 -28.13 -12.12 -100.67
N GLU A 14 -27.66 -10.86 -100.62
CA GLU A 14 -27.87 -9.71 -101.55
C GLU A 14 -28.98 -8.72 -101.11
N SER A 15 -28.85 -7.39 -101.18
CA SER A 15 -27.90 -6.49 -101.87
C SER A 15 -27.86 -5.09 -101.23
N VAL A 16 -26.77 -4.41 -101.58
CA VAL A 16 -26.35 -3.00 -101.53
C VAL A 16 -27.45 -1.91 -101.58
N SER A 17 -27.31 -0.89 -100.72
CA SER A 17 -27.42 0.52 -101.18
C SER A 17 -26.45 1.42 -100.40
N ARG A 18 -25.51 2.03 -101.15
CA ARG A 18 -24.67 3.16 -100.74
C ARG A 18 -25.39 4.45 -101.11
N ASN A 19 -25.31 5.48 -100.26
CA ASN A 19 -25.18 6.89 -100.60
C ASN A 19 -25.05 7.70 -99.29
N VAL A 20 -24.26 8.75 -99.11
CA VAL A 20 -23.16 9.40 -99.84
C VAL A 20 -22.62 10.45 -98.85
N PHE A 21 -21.29 10.45 -98.65
CA PHE A 21 -20.39 11.58 -98.33
C PHE A 21 -20.63 12.50 -97.12
N GLN A 22 -19.63 12.57 -96.23
CA GLN A 22 -18.72 13.72 -96.16
C GLN A 22 -17.35 13.29 -95.61
N ILE A 23 -16.30 13.52 -96.40
CA ILE A 23 -14.89 13.28 -96.07
C ILE A 23 -14.23 14.63 -95.79
N LEU A 24 -13.53 14.76 -94.68
CA LEU A 24 -12.35 15.64 -94.47
C LEU A 24 -11.45 14.96 -93.40
N PRO A 25 -10.12 15.12 -93.48
CA PRO A 25 -9.16 14.08 -93.09
C PRO A 25 -8.76 14.15 -91.61
N ILE A 26 -8.66 13.00 -90.96
CA ILE A 26 -7.99 12.87 -89.65
C ILE A 26 -6.64 12.18 -89.85
N ILE A 27 -5.63 12.94 -89.47
CA ILE A 27 -4.22 12.60 -89.28
C ILE A 27 -4.09 11.43 -88.29
N ALA A 28 -3.09 10.58 -88.56
CA ALA A 28 -2.72 9.41 -87.77
C ALA A 28 -2.79 9.59 -86.24
N ALA A 29 -3.55 8.71 -85.59
CA ALA A 29 -3.44 8.46 -84.15
C ALA A 29 -2.89 7.03 -83.94
N MET A 30 -1.57 6.90 -83.88
CA MET A 30 -0.96 5.80 -83.14
C MET A 30 -1.08 6.14 -81.65
N ALA A 31 -2.24 5.84 -81.08
CA ALA A 31 -2.40 5.84 -79.62
C ALA A 31 -1.67 4.60 -79.09
N ALA A 32 -0.53 4.82 -78.45
CA ALA A 32 0.07 3.88 -77.54
C ALA A 32 -0.96 3.57 -76.44
N SER A 33 -1.68 2.46 -76.59
CA SER A 33 -2.37 1.81 -75.48
C SER A 33 -1.29 1.21 -74.58
N GLY A 34 -0.68 2.08 -73.77
CA GLY A 34 0.14 1.69 -72.65
C GLY A 34 -0.79 0.99 -71.66
N VAL A 35 -0.84 -0.34 -71.75
CA VAL A 35 -1.32 -1.17 -70.66
C VAL A 35 -0.51 -0.71 -69.44
N ILE A 36 -1.15 -0.01 -68.50
CA ILE A 36 -0.59 0.22 -67.18
C ILE A 36 -0.53 -1.18 -66.57
N GLN A 37 0.59 -1.88 -66.77
CA GLN A 37 0.87 -3.06 -65.99
C GLN A 37 0.91 -2.59 -64.54
N PRO A 38 0.25 -3.30 -63.60
CA PRO A 38 0.47 -3.02 -62.19
C PRO A 38 1.97 -3.10 -61.97
N ALA A 39 2.58 -2.02 -61.46
CA ALA A 39 3.98 -2.05 -61.09
C ALA A 39 4.13 -3.23 -60.12
N PHE A 40 4.88 -4.26 -60.54
CA PHE A 40 5.15 -5.40 -59.69
C PHE A 40 5.90 -4.90 -58.47
N ALA A 41 5.56 -5.42 -57.29
CA ALA A 41 6.32 -5.17 -56.08
C ALA A 41 7.79 -5.53 -56.32
N VAL A 42 8.71 -4.58 -56.12
CA VAL A 42 10.15 -4.80 -56.23
C VAL A 42 10.80 -4.63 -54.86
N ASP A 43 11.66 -5.57 -54.49
CA ASP A 43 12.58 -5.43 -53.36
C ASP A 43 13.78 -4.59 -53.82
N ARG A 44 13.97 -3.43 -53.18
CA ARG A 44 15.01 -2.46 -53.55
C ARG A 44 15.98 -2.27 -52.39
N THR A 45 17.25 -2.56 -52.64
CA THR A 45 18.33 -2.51 -51.65
C THR A 45 19.12 -1.21 -51.77
N TRP A 46 19.29 -0.51 -50.65
CA TRP A 46 20.08 0.70 -50.56
C TRP A 46 21.56 0.39 -50.71
N PHE A 47 22.25 1.14 -51.58
CA PHE A 47 23.72 1.11 -51.68
C PHE A 47 24.32 2.51 -51.84
N GLY A 48 23.51 3.57 -51.68
CA GLY A 48 23.90 4.97 -51.88
C GLY A 48 24.90 5.53 -50.88
N GLY A 49 25.48 4.72 -49.98
CA GLY A 49 26.34 5.20 -48.90
C GLY A 49 25.58 6.20 -48.04
N THR A 50 26.02 7.47 -48.02
CA THR A 50 25.23 8.59 -47.49
C THR A 50 24.58 9.35 -48.67
N GLY A 51 23.25 9.38 -48.74
CA GLY A 51 22.55 9.96 -49.88
C GLY A 51 21.05 10.12 -49.68
N GLU A 52 20.38 10.70 -50.67
CA GLU A 52 18.93 10.96 -50.65
C GLU A 52 18.12 9.71 -51.07
N PHE A 53 17.05 9.40 -50.32
CA PHE A 53 16.14 8.27 -50.53
C PHE A 53 15.47 8.34 -51.91
N GLY A 54 15.15 9.56 -52.38
CA GLY A 54 14.47 9.81 -53.65
C GLY A 54 15.35 9.75 -54.90
N VAL A 55 16.62 9.39 -54.77
CA VAL A 55 17.52 9.23 -55.92
C VAL A 55 17.51 7.76 -56.34
N ASP A 56 17.01 7.49 -57.55
CA ASP A 56 16.83 6.15 -58.12
C ASP A 56 18.11 5.31 -58.20
N THR A 57 19.23 5.97 -58.46
CA THR A 57 20.58 5.38 -58.58
C THR A 57 21.20 4.98 -57.25
N ASN A 58 20.56 5.29 -56.12
CA ASN A 58 20.98 4.80 -54.80
C ASN A 58 20.37 3.44 -54.43
N TRP A 59 19.54 2.86 -55.31
CA TRP A 59 18.78 1.62 -55.07
C TRP A 59 19.07 0.55 -56.11
N SER A 60 19.12 -0.73 -55.67
CA SER A 60 19.29 -1.91 -56.53
C SER A 60 18.10 -2.87 -56.38
N PRO A 61 17.40 -3.24 -57.46
CA PRO A 61 17.49 -2.68 -58.80
C PRO A 61 17.17 -1.17 -58.85
N THR A 62 17.66 -0.46 -59.86
CA THR A 62 17.48 1.00 -60.00
C THR A 62 16.02 1.41 -59.95
N GLY A 63 15.74 2.48 -59.20
CA GLY A 63 14.42 3.05 -58.99
C GLY A 63 14.13 3.31 -57.52
N VAL A 64 13.36 4.35 -57.24
CA VAL A 64 12.97 4.73 -55.87
C VAL A 64 11.86 3.79 -55.38
N PRO A 65 11.92 3.23 -54.15
CA PRO A 65 10.83 2.46 -53.57
C PRO A 65 9.52 3.23 -53.54
N GLY A 66 8.50 2.70 -54.23
CA GLY A 66 7.13 3.22 -54.23
C GLY A 66 6.17 2.42 -53.35
N SER A 67 4.87 2.73 -53.43
CA SER A 67 3.82 2.14 -52.57
C SER A 67 3.59 0.64 -52.71
N GLY A 68 4.14 0.02 -53.76
CA GLY A 68 4.14 -1.43 -53.96
C GLY A 68 5.44 -2.12 -53.54
N ASP A 69 6.50 -1.36 -53.27
CA ASP A 69 7.88 -1.87 -53.13
C ASP A 69 8.28 -2.10 -51.67
N LYS A 70 9.31 -2.92 -51.48
CA LYS A 70 10.06 -3.04 -50.23
C LYS A 70 11.35 -2.24 -50.33
N ALA A 71 11.66 -1.46 -49.30
CA ALA A 71 13.00 -0.88 -49.11
C ALA A 71 13.84 -1.79 -48.19
N ILE A 72 15.06 -2.12 -48.59
CA ILE A 72 16.03 -2.88 -47.80
C ILE A 72 17.22 -1.97 -47.52
N ILE A 73 17.52 -1.72 -46.25
CA ILE A 73 18.65 -0.90 -45.80
C ILE A 73 19.49 -1.73 -44.82
N ASP A 74 20.66 -2.18 -45.28
CA ASP A 74 21.61 -2.95 -44.49
C ASP A 74 22.76 -2.11 -43.91
N SER A 75 22.99 -0.94 -44.51
CA SER A 75 24.14 -0.07 -44.24
C SER A 75 23.90 1.32 -44.83
N GLY A 76 24.82 2.25 -44.59
CA GLY A 76 24.74 3.62 -45.12
C GLY A 76 23.69 4.50 -44.43
N ASN A 77 23.55 5.75 -44.91
CA ASN A 77 22.64 6.75 -44.40
C ASN A 77 21.73 7.25 -45.53
N SER A 78 20.47 6.83 -45.53
CA SER A 78 19.44 7.30 -46.46
C SER A 78 18.68 8.48 -45.84
N THR A 79 18.73 9.65 -46.48
CA THR A 79 17.95 10.83 -46.11
C THR A 79 16.63 10.85 -46.88
N LEU A 80 15.49 10.77 -46.18
CA LEU A 80 14.16 10.95 -46.78
C LEU A 80 13.73 12.42 -46.60
N SER A 81 13.82 13.22 -47.66
CA SER A 81 13.50 14.66 -47.60
C SER A 81 12.04 14.98 -47.99
N PHE A 82 11.24 13.99 -48.38
CA PHE A 82 9.85 14.15 -48.83
C PHE A 82 8.93 13.06 -48.25
N ASN A 83 7.63 13.32 -48.25
CA ASN A 83 6.66 12.33 -47.76
C ASN A 83 6.46 11.21 -48.79
N THR A 84 6.49 9.97 -48.35
CA THR A 84 6.25 8.82 -49.22
C THR A 84 5.59 7.66 -48.49
N SER A 85 5.07 6.71 -49.26
CA SER A 85 4.53 5.45 -48.78
C SER A 85 5.18 4.30 -49.53
N ILE A 86 5.54 3.24 -48.81
CA ILE A 86 6.09 2.00 -49.36
C ILE A 86 5.34 0.80 -48.78
N THR A 87 5.50 -0.39 -49.35
CA THR A 87 4.91 -1.60 -48.77
C THR A 87 5.62 -1.96 -47.47
N SER A 88 6.93 -2.15 -47.49
CA SER A 88 7.67 -2.64 -46.32
C SER A 88 9.10 -2.10 -46.24
N LEU A 89 9.67 -2.16 -45.03
CA LEU A 89 11.07 -1.83 -44.77
C LEU A 89 11.75 -2.99 -44.06
N ASP A 90 12.88 -3.44 -44.59
CA ASP A 90 13.83 -4.30 -43.90
C ASP A 90 15.06 -3.46 -43.54
N LEU A 91 15.16 -3.05 -42.27
CA LEU A 91 16.24 -2.22 -41.74
C LEU A 91 17.14 -3.08 -40.85
N SER A 92 18.32 -3.44 -41.32
CA SER A 92 19.28 -4.29 -40.58
C SER A 92 20.54 -3.56 -40.12
N GLY A 93 20.78 -2.36 -40.67
CA GLY A 93 21.87 -1.48 -40.28
C GLY A 93 21.69 -0.09 -40.88
N GLY A 94 22.70 0.77 -40.74
CA GLY A 94 22.65 2.13 -41.30
C GLY A 94 21.63 3.07 -40.64
N ALA A 95 21.22 4.11 -41.36
CA ALA A 95 20.28 5.13 -40.91
C ALA A 95 19.24 5.47 -41.97
N LEU A 96 17.97 5.51 -41.59
CA LEU A 96 16.88 6.18 -42.32
C LEU A 96 16.57 7.51 -41.62
N GLY A 97 17.02 8.61 -42.23
CA GLY A 97 16.93 9.96 -41.69
C GLY A 97 16.03 10.89 -42.49
N GLY A 98 16.11 12.19 -42.20
CA GLY A 98 15.50 13.26 -43.01
C GLY A 98 14.21 13.84 -42.44
N THR A 99 13.59 14.77 -43.17
CA THR A 99 12.40 15.52 -42.74
C THR A 99 11.08 15.00 -43.33
N GLY A 100 11.13 13.97 -44.17
CA GLY A 100 9.97 13.34 -44.78
C GLY A 100 9.28 12.34 -43.86
N ASN A 101 7.96 12.26 -43.99
CA ASN A 101 7.14 11.23 -43.36
C ASN A 101 7.14 9.95 -44.21
N LEU A 102 7.28 8.80 -43.56
CA LEU A 102 7.21 7.48 -44.20
C LEU A 102 6.01 6.69 -43.69
N THR A 103 5.20 6.15 -44.60
CA THR A 103 4.11 5.22 -44.25
C THR A 103 4.37 3.84 -44.85
N LEU A 104 4.22 2.79 -44.05
CA LEU A 104 4.43 1.40 -44.43
C LEU A 104 3.14 0.60 -44.28
N SER A 105 2.71 -0.09 -45.32
CA SER A 105 1.42 -0.80 -45.37
C SER A 105 1.51 -2.31 -45.16
N GLY A 106 2.71 -2.89 -45.24
CA GLY A 106 3.01 -4.31 -45.11
C GLY A 106 4.01 -4.61 -43.99
N LEU A 107 4.22 -5.91 -43.75
CA LEU A 107 5.14 -6.42 -42.73
C LEU A 107 6.53 -5.82 -42.91
N SER A 108 7.09 -5.24 -41.86
CA SER A 108 8.42 -4.64 -41.87
C SER A 108 9.30 -5.26 -40.78
N THR A 109 10.59 -5.45 -41.07
CA THR A 109 11.57 -6.00 -40.13
C THR A 109 12.60 -4.94 -39.77
N TRP A 110 12.90 -4.81 -38.48
CA TRP A 110 13.94 -3.92 -37.97
C TRP A 110 14.88 -4.70 -37.07
N THR A 111 16.05 -5.06 -37.60
CA THR A 111 17.06 -5.90 -36.95
C THR A 111 18.31 -5.17 -36.48
N GLY A 112 18.49 -3.93 -36.92
CA GLY A 112 19.54 -3.02 -36.43
C GLY A 112 19.47 -1.67 -37.14
N GLY A 113 20.30 -0.71 -36.72
CA GLY A 113 20.36 0.61 -37.35
C GLY A 113 19.43 1.65 -36.73
N SER A 114 19.29 2.79 -37.40
CA SER A 114 18.60 3.96 -36.86
C SER A 114 17.50 4.51 -37.76
N ILE A 115 16.42 4.99 -37.13
CA ILE A 115 15.45 5.89 -37.75
C ILE A 115 15.58 7.25 -37.04
N THR A 116 15.95 8.30 -37.79
CA THR A 116 16.42 9.57 -37.22
C THR A 116 15.80 10.80 -37.87
N GLY A 117 15.88 11.96 -37.22
CA GLY A 117 15.32 13.24 -37.70
C GLY A 117 13.86 13.47 -37.29
N GLY A 118 13.42 14.73 -37.27
CA GLY A 118 12.18 15.16 -36.58
C GLY A 118 10.83 14.84 -37.25
N ALA A 119 10.78 13.91 -38.22
CA ALA A 119 9.55 13.56 -38.92
C ALA A 119 8.89 12.28 -38.34
N THR A 120 7.89 11.72 -39.03
CA THR A 120 7.12 10.54 -38.58
C THR A 120 7.35 9.32 -39.47
N THR A 121 7.52 8.14 -38.86
CA THR A 121 7.50 6.84 -39.54
C THR A 121 6.34 6.01 -39.00
N THR A 122 5.41 5.60 -39.86
CA THR A 122 4.18 4.90 -39.47
C THR A 122 4.13 3.50 -40.07
N PHE A 123 4.10 2.48 -39.22
CA PHE A 123 3.89 1.08 -39.59
C PHE A 123 2.41 0.72 -39.40
N ASN A 124 1.65 0.68 -40.51
CA ASN A 124 0.23 0.32 -40.52
C ASN A 124 -0.03 -1.20 -40.51
N SER A 125 1.03 -2.01 -40.60
CA SER A 125 1.01 -3.46 -40.49
C SER A 125 1.95 -3.91 -39.37
N THR A 126 2.27 -5.21 -39.32
CA THR A 126 3.18 -5.76 -38.32
C THR A 126 4.59 -5.18 -38.46
N LEU A 127 5.17 -4.77 -37.32
CA LEU A 127 6.58 -4.43 -37.16
C LEU A 127 7.28 -5.51 -36.32
N GLU A 128 8.33 -6.10 -36.87
CA GLU A 128 9.16 -7.07 -36.16
C GLU A 128 10.48 -6.42 -35.72
N LEU A 129 10.61 -6.18 -34.42
CA LEU A 129 11.85 -5.74 -33.78
C LEU A 129 12.63 -6.98 -33.35
N SER A 130 13.52 -7.49 -34.21
CA SER A 130 14.20 -8.78 -34.00
C SER A 130 15.72 -8.74 -34.07
N GLY A 131 16.41 -9.81 -33.68
CA GLY A 131 17.89 -9.88 -33.74
C GLY A 131 18.61 -9.03 -32.68
N ASN A 132 19.94 -9.05 -32.70
CA ASN A 132 20.77 -8.49 -31.62
C ASN A 132 21.09 -7.00 -31.72
N GLY A 133 21.02 -6.42 -32.92
CA GLY A 133 21.40 -5.02 -33.14
C GLY A 133 20.52 -4.06 -32.36
N ALA A 134 21.05 -2.90 -31.98
CA ALA A 134 20.26 -1.84 -31.37
C ALA A 134 19.36 -1.17 -32.41
N LYS A 135 18.14 -0.81 -32.00
CA LYS A 135 17.10 -0.17 -32.83
C LYS A 135 17.01 1.26 -32.34
N VAL A 136 17.60 2.17 -33.09
CA VAL A 136 17.80 3.56 -32.62
C VAL A 136 16.70 4.47 -33.16
N ILE A 137 15.93 5.11 -32.27
CA ILE A 137 15.01 6.19 -32.62
C ILE A 137 15.62 7.50 -32.13
N SER A 138 15.96 8.41 -33.04
CA SER A 138 16.72 9.61 -32.66
C SER A 138 16.31 10.90 -33.36
N GLY A 139 16.81 12.03 -32.86
CA GLY A 139 16.72 13.33 -33.55
C GLY A 139 15.29 13.89 -33.65
N GLY A 140 14.43 13.58 -32.69
CA GLY A 140 13.02 14.01 -32.66
C GLY A 140 12.06 13.09 -33.42
N ARG A 141 12.54 11.96 -33.96
CA ARG A 141 11.71 11.03 -34.75
C ARG A 141 10.55 10.50 -33.93
N THR A 142 9.36 10.47 -34.54
CA THR A 142 8.19 9.74 -34.02
C THR A 142 7.97 8.47 -34.84
N VAL A 143 7.90 7.32 -34.16
CA VAL A 143 7.52 6.03 -34.75
C VAL A 143 6.13 5.65 -34.25
N ASN A 144 5.19 5.41 -35.17
CA ASN A 144 3.86 4.90 -34.84
C ASN A 144 3.75 3.44 -35.32
N ALA A 145 3.28 2.54 -34.46
CA ALA A 145 3.08 1.14 -34.84
C ALA A 145 1.80 0.57 -34.23
N GLY A 146 1.08 -0.21 -35.04
CA GLY A 146 -0.08 -1.00 -34.60
C GLY A 146 0.36 -2.29 -33.92
N THR A 147 0.66 -3.33 -34.70
CA THR A 147 1.14 -4.62 -34.17
C THR A 147 2.66 -4.64 -34.18
N THR A 148 3.29 -4.83 -33.02
CA THR A 148 4.74 -4.93 -32.88
C THR A 148 5.11 -6.22 -32.13
N THR A 149 6.07 -6.97 -32.65
CA THR A 149 6.70 -8.09 -31.94
C THR A 149 8.15 -7.73 -31.65
N TRP A 150 8.55 -7.78 -30.39
CA TRP A 150 9.92 -7.56 -29.93
C TRP A 150 10.50 -8.89 -29.44
N SER A 151 11.51 -9.41 -30.14
CA SER A 151 11.97 -10.80 -29.95
C SER A 151 13.39 -11.02 -30.47
N GLY A 152 13.95 -12.22 -30.28
CA GLY A 152 15.15 -12.64 -30.99
C GLY A 152 16.47 -12.07 -30.44
N ASN A 153 16.49 -11.56 -29.20
CA ASN A 153 17.75 -11.33 -28.50
C ASN A 153 18.46 -12.68 -28.20
N THR A 154 19.79 -12.67 -28.25
CA THR A 154 20.62 -13.86 -27.91
C THR A 154 21.46 -13.66 -26.65
N GLY A 155 21.22 -12.60 -25.90
CA GLY A 155 21.96 -12.27 -24.69
C GLY A 155 21.33 -11.10 -23.93
N ASN A 156 21.77 -10.91 -22.68
CA ASN A 156 21.28 -9.84 -21.82
C ASN A 156 21.56 -8.46 -22.42
N GLY A 157 20.53 -7.61 -22.51
CA GLY A 157 20.62 -6.24 -23.01
C GLY A 157 20.80 -6.10 -24.53
N ALA A 158 20.89 -7.22 -25.27
CA ALA A 158 20.84 -7.20 -26.73
C ALA A 158 19.41 -6.87 -27.22
N ASN A 159 19.28 -6.49 -28.50
CA ASN A 159 18.01 -6.05 -29.08
C ASN A 159 17.45 -4.77 -28.43
N ASP A 160 18.32 -3.89 -27.92
CA ASP A 160 17.93 -2.65 -27.26
C ASP A 160 17.13 -1.73 -28.19
N LEU A 161 15.98 -1.26 -27.72
CA LEU A 161 15.25 -0.16 -28.35
C LEU A 161 15.78 1.15 -27.74
N PHE A 162 16.74 1.75 -28.42
CA PHE A 162 17.49 2.90 -27.94
C PHE A 162 16.86 4.22 -28.42
N PHE A 163 16.62 5.13 -27.49
CA PHE A 163 16.07 6.45 -27.75
C PHE A 163 17.13 7.55 -27.58
N ASN A 164 17.20 8.47 -28.53
CA ASN A 164 17.98 9.70 -28.40
C ASN A 164 17.14 10.89 -28.88
N ASN A 165 16.33 11.41 -27.97
CA ASN A 165 15.22 12.32 -28.21
C ASN A 165 14.20 11.76 -29.23
N GLY A 166 13.85 10.48 -29.11
CA GLY A 166 12.88 9.79 -29.98
C GLY A 166 11.55 9.50 -29.29
N THR A 167 10.50 9.24 -30.06
CA THR A 167 9.19 8.78 -29.57
C THR A 167 8.73 7.52 -30.27
N PHE A 168 8.24 6.53 -29.52
CA PHE A 168 7.52 5.37 -30.05
C PHE A 168 6.08 5.36 -29.51
N ASN A 169 5.10 5.32 -30.42
CA ASN A 169 3.69 5.26 -30.09
C ASN A 169 3.14 3.88 -30.46
N ASN A 170 2.85 3.07 -29.43
CA ASN A 170 2.12 1.82 -29.57
C ASN A 170 0.61 2.09 -29.55
N THR A 171 -0.02 2.03 -30.71
CA THR A 171 -1.48 2.23 -30.87
C THR A 171 -2.25 0.91 -31.02
N GLY A 172 -1.56 -0.23 -31.14
CA GLY A 172 -2.16 -1.55 -31.30
C GLY A 172 -1.68 -2.53 -30.22
N THR A 173 -0.96 -3.58 -30.59
CA THR A 173 -0.43 -4.58 -29.66
C THR A 173 1.08 -4.65 -29.78
N TYR A 174 1.80 -4.36 -28.69
CA TYR A 174 3.23 -4.56 -28.56
C TYR A 174 3.48 -5.81 -27.72
N THR A 175 4.16 -6.81 -28.28
CA THR A 175 4.42 -8.08 -27.59
C THR A 175 5.91 -8.29 -27.43
N ASP A 176 6.38 -8.23 -26.19
CA ASP A 176 7.74 -8.65 -25.81
C ASP A 176 7.77 -10.17 -25.57
N THR A 177 8.62 -10.83 -26.36
CA THR A 177 8.91 -12.27 -26.31
C THR A 177 10.41 -12.56 -26.29
N ASN A 178 11.23 -11.58 -25.90
CA ASN A 178 12.68 -11.76 -25.77
C ASN A 178 13.01 -12.88 -24.77
N ALA A 179 13.94 -13.75 -25.15
CA ALA A 179 14.30 -14.96 -24.40
C ALA A 179 15.28 -14.66 -23.25
N PHE A 180 16.00 -13.55 -23.34
CA PHE A 180 16.88 -13.03 -22.29
C PHE A 180 16.37 -11.68 -21.79
N ASN A 181 16.92 -11.20 -20.68
CA ASN A 181 16.68 -9.86 -20.20
C ASN A 181 16.96 -8.82 -21.30
N ASP A 182 16.04 -7.89 -21.48
CA ASP A 182 16.03 -6.90 -22.54
C ASP A 182 15.76 -5.49 -21.99
N GLN A 183 15.90 -4.49 -22.85
CA GLN A 183 15.88 -3.11 -22.40
C GLN A 183 15.43 -2.11 -23.47
N MET A 184 14.83 -1.02 -22.99
CA MET A 184 14.67 0.22 -23.72
C MET A 184 15.49 1.28 -22.98
N THR A 185 16.45 1.91 -23.67
CA THR A 185 17.37 2.85 -23.01
C THR A 185 17.47 4.21 -23.71
N GLY A 186 18.15 5.16 -23.06
CA GLY A 186 18.41 6.50 -23.59
C GLY A 186 17.35 7.53 -23.20
N THR A 187 17.24 8.62 -23.96
CA THR A 187 16.36 9.76 -23.66
C THR A 187 15.23 9.82 -24.68
N GLY A 188 13.98 9.65 -24.25
CA GLY A 188 12.85 9.61 -25.17
C GLY A 188 11.56 9.20 -24.49
N THR A 189 10.56 8.85 -25.28
CA THR A 189 9.24 8.45 -24.76
C THR A 189 8.70 7.23 -25.48
N PHE A 190 8.20 6.28 -24.71
CA PHE A 190 7.32 5.22 -25.17
C PHE A 190 5.89 5.51 -24.70
N ASN A 191 4.96 5.68 -25.63
CA ASN A 191 3.55 5.90 -25.34
C ASN A 191 2.74 4.65 -25.69
N ASN A 192 2.07 4.07 -24.70
CA ASN A 192 1.16 2.96 -24.86
C ASN A 192 -0.29 3.43 -24.77
N SER A 193 -0.95 3.60 -25.92
CA SER A 193 -2.41 3.77 -25.99
C SER A 193 -3.14 2.49 -26.37
N GLY A 194 -2.42 1.51 -26.91
CA GLY A 194 -2.91 0.15 -27.17
C GLY A 194 -2.66 -0.82 -26.01
N THR A 195 -2.17 -2.01 -26.33
CA THR A 195 -1.83 -3.08 -25.38
C THR A 195 -0.33 -3.37 -25.43
N TYR A 196 0.33 -3.39 -24.28
CA TYR A 196 1.69 -3.89 -24.13
C TYR A 196 1.65 -5.24 -23.39
N ASN A 197 2.25 -6.29 -23.96
CA ASN A 197 2.30 -7.63 -23.38
C ASN A 197 3.75 -8.04 -23.11
N LYS A 198 4.10 -8.23 -21.83
CA LYS A 198 5.35 -8.85 -21.38
C LYS A 198 5.10 -10.36 -21.21
N GLN A 199 5.69 -11.21 -22.05
CA GLN A 199 5.34 -12.66 -22.11
C GLN A 199 6.34 -13.61 -21.46
N THR A 200 7.62 -13.24 -21.39
CA THR A 200 8.69 -14.17 -20.98
C THR A 200 9.12 -13.95 -19.53
N ASN A 201 9.62 -15.01 -18.89
CA ASN A 201 10.09 -14.98 -17.50
C ASN A 201 11.49 -14.36 -17.36
N THR A 202 11.64 -13.16 -17.93
CA THR A 202 12.86 -12.33 -17.94
C THR A 202 12.54 -10.98 -17.32
N VAL A 203 13.58 -10.16 -17.12
CA VAL A 203 13.43 -8.75 -16.77
C VAL A 203 13.48 -7.90 -18.04
N THR A 204 12.47 -7.06 -18.24
CA THR A 204 12.50 -5.97 -19.22
C THR A 204 12.69 -4.65 -18.51
N ASN A 205 13.82 -3.98 -18.77
CA ASN A 205 14.14 -2.69 -18.19
C ASN A 205 13.77 -1.56 -19.16
N ILE A 206 12.80 -0.72 -18.79
CA ILE A 206 12.53 0.53 -19.51
C ILE A 206 13.17 1.66 -18.71
N GLY A 207 14.38 2.05 -19.11
CA GLY A 207 15.26 2.90 -18.31
C GLY A 207 16.10 3.88 -19.11
N GLY A 208 17.22 4.33 -18.53
CA GLY A 208 18.11 5.31 -19.14
C GLY A 208 17.54 6.73 -19.30
N GLY A 209 16.33 6.98 -18.78
CA GLY A 209 15.57 8.22 -18.98
C GLY A 209 14.41 8.09 -19.97
N VAL A 210 14.14 6.90 -20.51
CA VAL A 210 12.97 6.66 -21.37
C VAL A 210 11.70 6.80 -20.55
N GLY A 211 10.89 7.80 -20.86
CA GLY A 211 9.58 7.97 -20.24
C GLY A 211 8.59 6.92 -20.75
N PHE A 212 7.84 6.29 -19.85
CA PHE A 212 6.81 5.31 -20.21
C PHE A 212 5.44 5.84 -19.80
N ASN A 213 4.60 6.17 -20.79
CA ASN A 213 3.25 6.65 -20.55
C ASN A 213 2.22 5.60 -20.96
N ASN A 214 1.23 5.34 -20.12
CA ASN A 214 0.21 4.32 -20.38
C ASN A 214 -1.20 4.89 -20.27
N THR A 215 -1.88 5.04 -21.40
CA THR A 215 -3.32 5.32 -21.46
C THR A 215 -4.14 4.10 -21.85
N GLY A 216 -3.49 3.02 -22.30
CA GLY A 216 -4.10 1.74 -22.68
C GLY A 216 -3.96 0.64 -21.63
N MET A 217 -3.62 -0.56 -22.08
CA MET A 217 -3.46 -1.75 -21.23
C MET A 217 -1.99 -2.21 -21.22
N VAL A 218 -1.50 -2.59 -20.05
CA VAL A 218 -0.22 -3.28 -19.88
C VAL A 218 -0.49 -4.61 -19.19
N ASN A 219 -0.15 -5.71 -19.84
CA ASN A 219 -0.22 -7.06 -19.30
C ASN A 219 1.19 -7.55 -18.98
N VAL A 220 1.47 -7.79 -17.70
CA VAL A 220 2.69 -8.45 -17.25
C VAL A 220 2.36 -9.92 -17.03
N ASN A 221 2.53 -10.74 -18.07
CA ASN A 221 2.10 -12.14 -18.06
C ASN A 221 3.15 -13.07 -17.40
N ALA A 222 4.43 -12.70 -17.43
CA ALA A 222 5.52 -13.40 -16.76
C ALA A 222 6.71 -12.46 -16.51
N GLY A 223 7.61 -12.85 -15.61
CA GLY A 223 8.83 -12.10 -15.31
C GLY A 223 8.58 -10.74 -14.67
N THR A 224 9.49 -9.79 -14.92
CA THR A 224 9.41 -8.45 -14.35
C THR A 224 9.42 -7.40 -15.45
N LEU A 225 8.42 -6.50 -15.43
CA LEU A 225 8.47 -5.24 -16.16
C LEU A 225 8.95 -4.16 -15.20
N HIS A 226 10.13 -3.61 -15.49
CA HIS A 226 10.84 -2.69 -14.62
C HIS A 226 10.85 -1.29 -15.26
N LEU A 227 10.13 -0.35 -14.66
CA LEU A 227 10.07 1.03 -15.11
C LEU A 227 11.04 1.90 -14.29
N GLN A 228 12.03 2.47 -14.97
CA GLN A 228 13.12 3.26 -14.36
C GLN A 228 13.14 4.72 -14.86
N GLY A 229 12.35 5.05 -15.88
CA GLY A 229 12.08 6.43 -16.27
C GLY A 229 10.77 6.94 -15.69
N SER A 230 10.55 8.25 -15.72
CA SER A 230 9.28 8.85 -15.28
C SER A 230 8.12 8.48 -16.21
N GLY A 231 6.89 8.54 -15.72
CA GLY A 231 5.72 8.18 -16.53
C GLY A 231 4.41 8.78 -16.03
N THR A 232 3.46 8.95 -16.95
CA THR A 232 2.07 9.29 -16.63
C THR A 232 1.14 8.19 -17.13
N HIS A 233 0.30 7.70 -16.22
CA HIS A 233 -0.56 6.56 -16.45
C HIS A 233 -2.00 6.93 -16.15
N SER A 234 -2.90 6.59 -17.07
CA SER A 234 -4.36 6.66 -16.88
C SER A 234 -5.08 5.40 -17.39
N GLY A 235 -4.31 4.41 -17.84
CA GLY A 235 -4.79 3.11 -18.29
C GLY A 235 -4.83 2.06 -17.19
N SER A 236 -4.58 0.81 -17.57
CA SER A 236 -4.59 -0.35 -16.67
C SER A 236 -3.32 -1.17 -16.73
N PHE A 237 -3.01 -1.82 -15.61
CA PHE A 237 -1.97 -2.84 -15.47
C PHE A 237 -2.61 -4.13 -14.95
N ALA A 238 -2.46 -5.23 -15.69
CA ALA A 238 -2.83 -6.57 -15.25
C ALA A 238 -1.55 -7.40 -15.02
N ILE A 239 -1.38 -7.90 -13.80
CA ILE A 239 -0.14 -8.55 -13.34
C ILE A 239 -0.46 -10.01 -13.00
N ALA A 240 0.02 -10.93 -13.82
CA ALA A 240 -0.23 -12.35 -13.66
C ALA A 240 0.48 -12.93 -12.44
N ASN A 241 0.05 -14.11 -11.99
CA ASN A 241 0.68 -14.81 -10.87
C ASN A 241 2.18 -15.05 -11.14
N GLY A 242 3.02 -14.71 -10.17
CA GLY A 242 4.48 -14.84 -10.27
C GLY A 242 5.16 -13.72 -11.10
N ALA A 243 4.39 -12.83 -11.72
CA ALA A 243 4.91 -11.67 -12.44
C ALA A 243 4.96 -10.42 -11.55
N THR A 244 5.82 -9.47 -11.92
CA THR A 244 6.02 -8.22 -11.17
C THR A 244 6.00 -7.01 -12.11
N LEU A 245 5.25 -5.98 -11.75
CA LEU A 245 5.43 -4.62 -12.26
C LEU A 245 6.18 -3.82 -11.19
N ASP A 246 7.37 -3.33 -11.51
CA ASP A 246 8.20 -2.57 -10.57
C ASP A 246 8.42 -1.12 -11.03
N LEU A 247 8.08 -0.17 -10.16
CA LEU A 247 8.39 1.24 -10.27
C LEU A 247 9.67 1.54 -9.47
N ASN A 248 10.81 1.31 -10.10
CA ASN A 248 12.11 1.32 -9.41
C ASN A 248 12.80 2.68 -9.40
N PHE A 249 12.48 3.56 -10.35
CA PHE A 249 13.09 4.88 -10.39
C PHE A 249 12.18 5.90 -11.07
N GLY A 250 12.54 7.18 -11.01
CA GLY A 250 11.74 8.25 -11.59
C GLY A 250 10.42 8.50 -10.86
N THR A 251 9.58 9.37 -11.45
CA THR A 251 8.26 9.71 -10.90
C THR A 251 7.17 9.15 -11.79
N HIS A 252 6.27 8.36 -11.21
CA HIS A 252 5.12 7.78 -11.88
C HIS A 252 3.82 8.36 -11.35
N ASN A 253 3.07 9.04 -12.21
CA ASN A 253 1.74 9.57 -11.88
C ASN A 253 0.68 8.57 -12.31
N LEU A 254 0.02 7.91 -11.35
CA LEU A 254 -1.06 6.96 -11.59
C LEU A 254 -2.39 7.69 -11.39
N ASN A 255 -2.96 8.22 -12.48
CA ASN A 255 -4.18 9.01 -12.47
C ASN A 255 -5.39 8.12 -12.76
N SER A 256 -6.10 7.71 -11.71
CA SER A 256 -7.24 6.79 -11.78
C SER A 256 -6.92 5.43 -12.44
N VAL A 257 -5.70 4.93 -12.20
CA VAL A 257 -5.21 3.67 -12.78
C VAL A 257 -5.85 2.46 -12.08
N THR A 258 -6.01 1.36 -12.83
CA THR A 258 -6.32 0.05 -12.24
C THR A 258 -5.08 -0.85 -12.27
N THR A 259 -4.64 -1.35 -11.11
CA THR A 259 -3.65 -2.43 -10.99
C THR A 259 -4.35 -3.68 -10.47
N SER A 260 -4.41 -4.74 -11.28
CA SER A 260 -5.15 -5.97 -10.98
C SER A 260 -4.34 -7.24 -11.26
N GLY A 261 -4.90 -8.40 -10.93
CA GLY A 261 -4.25 -9.71 -11.05
C GLY A 261 -3.54 -10.13 -9.76
N SER A 262 -3.09 -11.39 -9.71
CA SER A 262 -2.52 -12.00 -8.49
C SER A 262 -1.01 -11.82 -8.33
N GLY A 263 -0.35 -11.18 -9.30
CA GLY A 263 1.05 -10.79 -9.22
C GLY A 263 1.29 -9.56 -8.34
N THR A 264 2.54 -9.08 -8.39
CA THR A 264 3.04 -8.03 -7.50
C THR A 264 3.14 -6.69 -8.24
N PHE A 265 2.53 -5.65 -7.66
CA PHE A 265 2.82 -4.26 -7.95
C PHE A 265 3.83 -3.75 -6.92
N GLU A 266 5.04 -3.45 -7.37
CA GLU A 266 6.16 -3.06 -6.53
C GLU A 266 6.58 -1.59 -6.75
N ILE A 267 6.96 -0.93 -5.66
CA ILE A 267 7.74 0.30 -5.66
C ILE A 267 9.05 -0.01 -4.96
N SER A 268 10.11 -0.25 -5.72
CA SER A 268 11.43 -0.58 -5.17
C SER A 268 12.37 0.62 -5.06
N GLY A 269 12.07 1.73 -5.74
CA GLY A 269 12.90 2.94 -5.66
C GLY A 269 12.32 4.21 -6.26
N GLY A 270 11.28 4.11 -7.10
CA GLY A 270 10.63 5.27 -7.71
C GLY A 270 9.71 6.02 -6.75
N THR A 271 9.17 7.14 -7.22
CA THR A 271 8.04 7.82 -6.57
C THR A 271 6.75 7.49 -7.32
N ALA A 272 5.82 6.80 -6.68
CA ALA A 272 4.49 6.54 -7.22
C ALA A 272 3.45 7.48 -6.60
N ASN A 273 2.87 8.36 -7.41
CA ASN A 273 1.74 9.19 -7.01
C ASN A 273 0.45 8.46 -7.36
N LEU A 274 -0.21 7.86 -6.36
CA LEU A 274 -1.54 7.24 -6.54
C LEU A 274 -2.61 8.32 -6.45
N ASN A 275 -3.14 8.73 -7.60
CA ASN A 275 -4.14 9.78 -7.73
C ASN A 275 -5.51 9.17 -8.01
N GLY A 276 -6.01 8.35 -7.08
CA GLY A 276 -7.23 7.54 -7.23
C GLY A 276 -7.00 6.24 -8.00
N GLY A 277 -8.09 5.56 -8.35
CA GLY A 277 -8.05 4.27 -9.05
C GLY A 277 -8.37 3.07 -8.17
N SER A 278 -8.03 1.88 -8.65
CA SER A 278 -8.27 0.60 -7.95
C SER A 278 -7.02 -0.27 -7.97
N HIS A 279 -6.52 -0.62 -6.79
CA HIS A 279 -5.26 -1.35 -6.62
C HIS A 279 -5.49 -2.67 -5.89
N THR A 280 -5.77 -3.74 -6.63
CA THR A 280 -6.13 -5.05 -6.08
C THR A 280 -5.05 -6.12 -6.21
N SER A 281 -4.01 -5.87 -7.01
CA SER A 281 -2.78 -6.68 -7.01
C SER A 281 -2.10 -6.67 -5.65
N LYS A 282 -1.28 -7.69 -5.36
CA LYS A 282 -0.40 -7.65 -4.19
C LYS A 282 0.48 -6.41 -4.30
N PHE A 283 0.66 -5.71 -3.20
CA PHE A 283 1.44 -4.48 -3.15
C PHE A 283 2.73 -4.69 -2.36
N LEU A 284 3.86 -4.28 -2.92
CA LEU A 284 5.14 -4.30 -2.25
C LEU A 284 5.76 -2.90 -2.27
N LEU A 285 5.97 -2.33 -1.10
CA LEU A 285 6.79 -1.13 -0.93
C LEU A 285 8.14 -1.56 -0.34
N SER A 286 9.13 -1.77 -1.20
CA SER A 286 10.46 -2.24 -0.79
C SER A 286 11.49 -1.10 -0.73
N GLY A 287 11.19 0.02 -1.38
CA GLY A 287 11.97 1.25 -1.33
C GLY A 287 11.18 2.45 -1.87
N GLY A 288 11.87 3.50 -2.30
CA GLY A 288 11.22 4.64 -2.95
C GLY A 288 10.18 5.38 -2.09
N ALA A 289 9.17 5.94 -2.76
CA ALA A 289 8.12 6.71 -2.12
C ALA A 289 6.73 6.45 -2.72
N LEU A 290 5.77 6.16 -1.84
CA LEU A 290 4.34 6.21 -2.13
C LEU A 290 3.80 7.60 -1.76
N ALA A 291 3.19 8.29 -2.73
CA ALA A 291 2.62 9.63 -2.58
C ALA A 291 1.29 9.73 -3.34
N GLY A 292 0.86 10.95 -3.69
CA GLY A 292 -0.42 11.21 -4.36
C GLY A 292 -1.57 11.50 -3.39
N THR A 293 -2.80 11.38 -3.89
CA THR A 293 -4.04 11.69 -3.15
C THR A 293 -4.46 10.55 -2.21
N SER A 294 -5.59 10.71 -1.54
CA SER A 294 -6.12 9.65 -0.67
C SER A 294 -6.63 8.47 -1.50
N THR A 295 -5.89 7.36 -1.49
CA THR A 295 -6.17 6.19 -2.34
C THR A 295 -6.03 4.91 -1.52
N PRO A 296 -7.06 4.03 -1.48
CA PRO A 296 -6.95 2.73 -0.83
C PRO A 296 -6.09 1.74 -1.61
N ILE A 297 -5.37 0.90 -0.89
CA ILE A 297 -4.68 -0.29 -1.40
C ILE A 297 -5.54 -1.50 -1.02
N GLY A 298 -6.10 -2.15 -2.04
CA GLY A 298 -7.05 -3.26 -1.89
C GLY A 298 -6.40 -4.64 -1.79
N GLY A 299 -5.23 -4.83 -2.41
CA GLY A 299 -4.47 -6.08 -2.30
C GLY A 299 -3.72 -6.20 -0.98
N ALA A 300 -3.29 -7.43 -0.64
CA ALA A 300 -2.39 -7.67 0.47
C ALA A 300 -1.07 -6.91 0.26
N ALA A 301 -0.60 -6.22 1.29
CA ALA A 301 0.54 -5.34 1.23
C ALA A 301 1.69 -5.83 2.10
N THR A 302 2.92 -5.74 1.57
CA THR A 302 4.15 -5.90 2.33
C THR A 302 4.95 -4.59 2.21
N TRP A 303 5.41 -4.06 3.34
CA TRP A 303 6.22 -2.85 3.40
C TRP A 303 7.57 -3.20 4.04
N THR A 304 8.62 -3.26 3.23
CA THR A 304 9.97 -3.65 3.65
C THR A 304 11.00 -2.51 3.67
N GLY A 305 10.67 -1.36 3.07
CA GLY A 305 11.46 -0.14 3.14
C GLY A 305 10.77 1.02 2.41
N GLY A 306 11.39 2.19 2.41
CA GLY A 306 10.86 3.37 1.71
C GLY A 306 9.89 4.20 2.54
N SER A 307 9.20 5.13 1.87
CA SER A 307 8.33 6.13 2.51
C SER A 307 6.91 6.16 1.97
N ILE A 308 5.94 6.49 2.83
CA ILE A 308 4.60 6.95 2.44
C ILE A 308 4.49 8.42 2.87
N THR A 309 4.37 9.34 1.90
CA THR A 309 4.65 10.76 2.13
C THR A 309 3.57 11.71 1.60
N GLY A 310 3.41 12.89 2.21
CA GLY A 310 2.47 13.95 1.82
C GLY A 310 1.14 13.90 2.59
N GLY A 311 0.41 15.01 2.67
CA GLY A 311 -0.69 15.21 3.63
C GLY A 311 -2.02 14.48 3.39
N ALA A 312 -2.05 13.45 2.56
CA ALA A 312 -3.25 12.68 2.23
C ALA A 312 -3.38 11.42 3.12
N THR A 313 -4.32 10.52 2.79
CA THR A 313 -4.59 9.29 3.55
C THR A 313 -4.30 8.04 2.70
N THR A 314 -3.49 7.12 3.21
CA THR A 314 -3.30 5.79 2.61
C THR A 314 -4.02 4.76 3.47
N THR A 315 -4.96 4.02 2.90
CA THR A 315 -5.70 2.97 3.63
C THR A 315 -5.37 1.61 3.06
N PHE A 316 -4.87 0.69 3.89
CA PHE A 316 -4.72 -0.72 3.54
C PHE A 316 -6.02 -1.46 3.89
N ASN A 317 -6.77 -1.85 2.86
CA ASN A 317 -8.06 -2.54 3.01
C ASN A 317 -7.90 -4.07 3.22
N SER A 318 -6.69 -4.60 3.04
CA SER A 318 -6.34 -6.00 3.27
C SER A 318 -5.30 -6.11 4.39
N THR A 319 -4.54 -7.19 4.42
CA THR A 319 -3.43 -7.39 5.37
C THR A 319 -2.25 -6.47 5.02
N LEU A 320 -1.62 -5.90 6.05
CA LEU A 320 -0.36 -5.16 5.96
C LEU A 320 0.73 -5.91 6.73
N GLU A 321 1.82 -6.26 6.07
CA GLU A 321 3.01 -6.82 6.70
C GLU A 321 4.13 -5.78 6.71
N LEU A 322 4.58 -5.39 7.90
CA LEU A 322 5.75 -4.56 8.11
C LEU A 322 6.95 -5.49 8.42
N SER A 323 7.79 -5.77 7.42
CA SER A 323 8.89 -6.73 7.57
C SER A 323 10.23 -6.31 7.00
N GLY A 324 11.30 -7.09 7.23
CA GLY A 324 12.65 -6.73 6.81
C GLY A 324 13.28 -5.60 7.63
N ASN A 325 14.52 -5.25 7.29
CA ASN A 325 15.34 -4.36 8.13
C ASN A 325 15.18 -2.86 7.86
N GLY A 326 14.70 -2.49 6.66
CA GLY A 326 14.60 -1.08 6.26
C GLY A 326 13.67 -0.30 7.18
N ALA A 327 13.92 1.00 7.34
CA ALA A 327 12.98 1.89 8.03
C ALA A 327 11.73 2.13 7.16
N LYS A 328 10.57 2.20 7.81
CA LYS A 328 9.25 2.38 7.18
C LYS A 328 8.82 3.79 7.54
N VAL A 329 8.94 4.70 6.58
CA VAL A 329 8.79 6.14 6.86
C VAL A 329 7.37 6.61 6.55
N ILE A 330 6.69 7.22 7.52
CA ILE A 330 5.45 7.97 7.30
C ILE A 330 5.76 9.45 7.45
N SER A 331 5.61 10.24 6.39
CA SER A 331 6.08 11.64 6.39
C SER A 331 5.13 12.66 5.80
N GLY A 332 5.36 13.94 6.11
CA GLY A 332 4.73 15.06 5.41
C GLY A 332 3.23 15.21 5.69
N GLY A 333 2.77 14.86 6.89
CA GLY A 333 1.36 14.90 7.28
C GLY A 333 0.55 13.67 6.88
N ARG A 334 1.19 12.65 6.30
CA ARG A 334 0.51 11.44 5.80
C ARG A 334 -0.19 10.71 6.95
N THR A 335 -1.44 10.31 6.71
CA THR A 335 -2.16 9.38 7.59
C THR A 335 -2.22 8.00 6.95
N VAL A 336 -1.80 6.97 7.68
CA VAL A 336 -1.89 5.55 7.28
C VAL A 336 -2.96 4.87 8.13
N ASN A 337 -3.94 4.22 7.49
CA ASN A 337 -4.95 3.41 8.15
C ASN A 337 -4.73 1.93 7.79
N ALA A 338 -4.72 1.05 8.80
CA ALA A 338 -4.63 -0.39 8.58
C ALA A 338 -5.51 -1.17 9.55
N GLY A 339 -6.12 -2.24 9.04
CA GLY A 339 -6.92 -3.18 9.82
C GLY A 339 -6.06 -4.29 10.40
N THR A 340 -5.64 -5.26 9.59
CA THR A 340 -4.80 -6.38 10.04
C THR A 340 -3.34 -6.09 9.71
N THR A 341 -2.53 -5.83 10.73
CA THR A 341 -1.09 -5.51 10.60
C THR A 341 -0.24 -6.55 11.34
N THR A 342 0.80 -7.04 10.68
CA THR A 342 1.87 -7.83 11.32
C THR A 342 3.17 -7.04 11.25
N TRP A 343 3.87 -6.89 12.37
CA TRP A 343 5.19 -6.29 12.45
C TRP A 343 6.19 -7.36 12.89
N SER A 344 7.15 -7.68 12.01
CA SER A 344 8.03 -8.85 12.21
C SER A 344 9.29 -8.79 11.35
N GLY A 345 10.19 -9.76 11.49
CA GLY A 345 11.28 -9.95 10.52
C GLY A 345 12.46 -8.99 10.64
N ASN A 346 12.60 -8.28 11.77
CA ASN A 346 13.84 -7.60 12.09
C ASN A 346 14.99 -8.61 12.32
N THR A 347 16.21 -8.22 11.95
CA THR A 347 17.42 -9.07 12.14
C THR A 347 18.42 -8.48 13.13
N GLY A 348 18.06 -7.40 13.81
CA GLY A 348 18.88 -6.74 14.82
C GLY A 348 18.09 -5.67 15.58
N ASN A 349 18.66 -5.19 16.69
CA ASN A 349 18.05 -4.17 17.54
C ASN A 349 17.78 -2.88 16.74
N GLY A 350 16.55 -2.38 16.82
CA GLY A 350 16.12 -1.13 16.18
C GLY A 350 15.98 -1.20 14.66
N ALA A 351 16.27 -2.34 14.03
CA ALA A 351 15.91 -2.59 12.64
C ALA A 351 14.38 -2.71 12.49
N ASN A 352 13.86 -2.52 11.28
CA ASN A 352 12.41 -2.50 11.01
C ASN A 352 11.67 -1.33 11.70
N ASP A 353 12.36 -0.21 11.95
CA ASP A 353 11.77 0.97 12.59
C ASP A 353 10.57 1.51 11.79
N LEU A 354 9.45 1.74 12.48
CA LEU A 354 8.34 2.52 11.95
C LEU A 354 8.59 3.98 12.29
N PHE A 355 9.18 4.71 11.35
CA PHE A 355 9.65 6.06 11.53
C PHE A 355 8.61 7.10 11.10
N PHE A 356 8.32 8.05 11.98
CA PHE A 356 7.36 9.13 11.74
C PHE A 356 8.09 10.46 11.52
N ASN A 357 7.70 11.19 10.48
CA ASN A 357 8.14 12.56 10.24
C ASN A 357 6.93 13.45 9.98
N ASN A 358 6.28 13.84 11.08
CA ASN A 358 4.95 14.43 11.12
C ASN A 358 3.90 13.54 10.43
N GLY A 359 3.90 12.25 10.75
CA GLY A 359 2.97 11.26 10.19
C GLY A 359 2.03 10.68 11.25
N THR A 360 0.97 10.01 10.80
CA THR A 360 0.01 9.31 11.67
C THR A 360 -0.20 7.88 11.20
N PHE A 361 -0.19 6.92 12.12
CA PHE A 361 -0.63 5.54 11.88
C PHE A 361 -1.86 5.25 12.74
N ASN A 362 -2.95 4.81 12.12
CA ASN A 362 -4.19 4.40 12.77
C ASN A 362 -4.34 2.88 12.65
N ASN A 363 -4.16 2.19 13.76
CA ASN A 363 -4.54 0.78 13.90
C ASN A 363 -6.03 0.69 14.27
N THR A 364 -6.86 0.27 13.32
CA THR A 364 -8.31 0.10 13.53
C THR A 364 -8.74 -1.36 13.65
N GLY A 365 -7.81 -2.31 13.50
CA GLY A 365 -8.07 -3.75 13.61
C GLY A 365 -7.09 -4.41 14.57
N THR A 366 -6.30 -5.38 14.11
CA THR A 366 -5.31 -6.07 14.94
C THR A 366 -3.91 -5.74 14.44
N TYR A 367 -3.06 -5.22 15.33
CA TYR A 367 -1.64 -5.02 15.12
C TYR A 367 -0.88 -6.05 15.94
N THR A 368 -0.14 -6.94 15.28
CA THR A 368 0.60 -8.03 15.95
C THR A 368 2.09 -7.81 15.79
N ASP A 369 2.76 -7.49 16.89
CA ASP A 369 4.22 -7.43 16.96
C ASP A 369 4.80 -8.79 17.36
N THR A 370 5.63 -9.32 16.45
CA THR A 370 6.34 -10.59 16.56
C THR A 370 7.83 -10.44 16.23
N ASN A 371 8.39 -9.23 16.35
CA ASN A 371 9.80 -8.98 16.11
C ASN A 371 10.69 -9.81 17.04
N ALA A 372 11.74 -10.41 16.48
CA ALA A 372 12.65 -11.31 17.17
C ALA A 372 13.72 -10.58 17.99
N PHE A 373 14.00 -9.33 17.62
CA PHE A 373 14.87 -8.40 18.36
C PHE A 373 14.05 -7.20 18.83
N ASN A 374 14.64 -6.39 19.72
CA ASN A 374 14.07 -5.12 20.12
C ASN A 374 13.75 -4.25 18.90
N ASP A 375 12.57 -3.65 18.90
CA ASP A 375 12.02 -2.84 17.82
C ASP A 375 11.54 -1.49 18.35
N GLN A 376 11.23 -0.58 17.43
CA GLN A 376 10.94 0.80 17.79
C GLN A 376 10.04 1.50 16.80
N MET A 377 9.29 2.46 17.33
CA MET A 377 8.62 3.50 16.57
C MET A 377 9.26 4.83 16.97
N THR A 378 9.83 5.56 16.01
CA THR A 378 10.60 6.77 16.32
C THR A 378 10.19 7.98 15.47
N GLY A 379 10.76 9.15 15.79
CA GLY A 379 10.50 10.41 15.10
C GLY A 379 9.30 11.18 15.65
N THR A 380 8.70 12.06 14.83
CA THR A 380 7.62 12.95 15.26
C THR A 380 6.30 12.56 14.61
N GLY A 381 5.25 12.34 15.39
CA GLY A 381 3.97 11.91 14.86
C GLY A 381 3.10 11.24 15.90
N THR A 382 2.13 10.46 15.44
CA THR A 382 1.15 9.81 16.32
C THR A 382 0.85 8.39 15.88
N PHE A 383 0.86 7.47 16.83
CA PHE A 383 0.27 6.14 16.68
C PHE A 383 -1.05 6.10 17.45
N ASN A 384 -2.15 5.87 16.73
CA ASN A 384 -3.48 5.71 17.31
C ASN A 384 -3.90 4.24 17.27
N ASN A 385 -4.16 3.68 18.43
CA ASN A 385 -4.69 2.34 18.59
C ASN A 385 -6.16 2.40 19.01
N SER A 386 -7.07 2.27 18.05
CA SER A 386 -8.51 2.07 18.32
C SER A 386 -8.93 0.60 18.21
N GLY A 387 -8.09 -0.23 17.58
CA GLY A 387 -8.22 -1.68 17.54
C GLY A 387 -7.49 -2.39 18.69
N THR A 388 -6.83 -3.49 18.40
CA THR A 388 -6.01 -4.28 19.33
C THR A 388 -4.54 -4.22 18.91
N TYR A 389 -3.65 -3.89 19.83
CA TYR A 389 -2.21 -4.06 19.70
C TYR A 389 -1.78 -5.28 20.51
N ASN A 390 -1.08 -6.23 19.90
CA ASN A 390 -0.56 -7.44 20.55
C ASN A 390 0.96 -7.43 20.52
N LYS A 391 1.59 -7.24 21.67
CA LYS A 391 3.03 -7.44 21.87
C LYS A 391 3.27 -8.88 22.34
N GLN A 392 3.88 -9.73 21.51
CA GLN A 392 3.93 -11.19 21.78
C GLN A 392 5.30 -11.73 22.20
N THR A 393 6.38 -11.02 21.89
CA THR A 393 7.75 -11.52 22.07
C THR A 393 8.38 -11.04 23.37
N ASN A 394 9.45 -11.69 23.83
CA ASN A 394 10.19 -11.30 25.04
C ASN A 394 11.23 -10.18 24.78
N THR A 395 11.00 -9.35 23.76
CA THR A 395 11.83 -8.20 23.40
C THR A 395 11.27 -6.90 23.98
N VAL A 396 12.00 -5.81 23.82
CA VAL A 396 11.50 -4.45 24.07
C VAL A 396 10.93 -3.86 22.77
N THR A 397 9.70 -3.37 22.82
CA THR A 397 9.16 -2.41 21.84
C THR A 397 9.20 -1.02 22.43
N ASN A 398 9.90 -0.10 21.76
CA ASN A 398 10.03 1.27 22.20
C ASN A 398 9.27 2.23 21.29
N ILE A 399 8.19 2.85 21.78
CA ILE A 399 7.52 3.95 21.10
C ILE A 399 8.10 5.25 21.65
N GLY A 400 8.95 5.93 20.88
CA GLY A 400 9.73 7.07 21.35
C GLY A 400 10.03 8.11 20.28
N GLY A 401 11.05 8.94 20.52
CA GLY A 401 11.51 9.95 19.57
C GLY A 401 10.57 11.16 19.34
N GLY A 402 9.46 11.25 20.10
CA GLY A 402 8.40 12.24 19.89
C GLY A 402 7.11 11.66 19.29
N VAL A 403 7.00 10.34 19.16
CA VAL A 403 5.76 9.66 18.73
C VAL A 403 4.77 9.63 19.89
N GLY A 404 3.64 10.32 19.76
CA GLY A 404 2.53 10.22 20.70
C GLY A 404 1.79 8.88 20.55
N PHE A 405 1.41 8.26 21.66
CA PHE A 405 0.66 7.00 21.67
C PHE A 405 -0.72 7.20 22.28
N ASN A 406 -1.76 7.06 21.46
CA ASN A 406 -3.15 7.14 21.91
C ASN A 406 -3.79 5.77 21.85
N ASN A 407 -4.27 5.28 23.00
CA ASN A 407 -5.00 4.03 23.08
C ASN A 407 -6.46 4.29 23.43
N THR A 408 -7.37 4.00 22.51
CA THR A 408 -8.82 3.93 22.76
C THR A 408 -9.35 2.50 22.60
N GLY A 409 -8.53 1.59 22.09
CA GLY A 409 -8.83 0.17 21.93
C GLY A 409 -8.18 -0.67 23.04
N THR A 410 -7.47 -1.73 22.65
CA THR A 410 -6.79 -2.65 23.58
C THR A 410 -5.31 -2.76 23.26
N VAL A 411 -4.46 -2.72 24.28
CA VAL A 411 -3.05 -3.12 24.22
C VAL A 411 -2.88 -4.38 25.05
N ASN A 412 -2.40 -5.46 24.44
CA ASN A 412 -2.07 -6.71 25.10
C ASN A 412 -0.55 -6.85 25.14
N VAL A 413 0.04 -6.75 26.33
CA VAL A 413 1.45 -7.04 26.57
C VAL A 413 1.56 -8.49 27.05
N GLN A 414 1.90 -9.39 26.14
CA GLN A 414 1.95 -10.84 26.39
C GLN A 414 3.36 -11.32 26.79
N GLY A 415 4.39 -10.53 26.49
CA GLY A 415 5.76 -10.79 26.87
C GLY A 415 6.66 -9.56 26.68
N GLY A 416 7.82 -9.59 27.32
CA GLY A 416 8.82 -8.53 27.20
C GLY A 416 8.34 -7.17 27.74
N VAL A 417 8.84 -6.10 27.14
CA VAL A 417 8.53 -4.72 27.56
C VAL A 417 7.85 -3.97 26.41
N PHE A 418 6.71 -3.37 26.68
CA PHE A 418 6.12 -2.34 25.82
C PHE A 418 6.35 -0.97 26.47
N ASN A 419 7.31 -0.22 25.94
CA ASN A 419 7.72 1.08 26.48
C ASN A 419 7.18 2.23 25.64
N VAL A 420 6.51 3.18 26.29
CA VAL A 420 6.12 4.46 25.70
C VAL A 420 6.99 5.58 26.30
N ALA A 421 7.91 6.09 25.50
CA ALA A 421 8.91 7.10 25.90
C ALA A 421 8.46 8.54 25.62
N HIS A 422 7.20 8.75 25.24
CA HIS A 422 6.61 10.07 25.03
C HIS A 422 5.19 10.11 25.62
N ALA A 423 4.43 11.18 25.38
CA ALA A 423 3.08 11.33 25.91
C ALA A 423 2.18 10.15 25.54
N MET A 424 1.58 9.54 26.56
CA MET A 424 0.61 8.47 26.45
C MET A 424 -0.76 8.96 26.90
N ASN A 425 -1.79 8.69 26.09
CA ASN A 425 -3.18 8.83 26.51
C ASN A 425 -3.87 7.47 26.42
N ASN A 426 -4.13 6.86 27.58
CA ASN A 426 -4.93 5.63 27.65
C ASN A 426 -6.38 5.95 28.02
N ALA A 427 -7.29 5.77 27.07
CA ALA A 427 -8.75 5.73 27.28
C ALA A 427 -9.33 4.33 26.98
N GLY A 428 -8.48 3.40 26.52
CA GLY A 428 -8.81 2.01 26.24
C GLY A 428 -8.37 1.07 27.36
N THR A 429 -8.10 -0.18 27.02
CA THR A 429 -7.59 -1.21 27.96
C THR A 429 -6.12 -1.50 27.70
N VAL A 430 -5.34 -1.65 28.76
CA VAL A 430 -3.99 -2.20 28.75
C VAL A 430 -4.00 -3.48 29.59
N ASN A 431 -3.79 -4.62 28.94
CA ASN A 431 -3.70 -5.94 29.55
C ASN A 431 -2.23 -6.35 29.65
N ILE A 432 -1.77 -6.69 30.86
CA ILE A 432 -0.37 -7.02 31.12
C ILE A 432 -0.28 -8.44 31.67
N SER A 433 0.33 -9.33 30.89
CA SER A 433 0.48 -10.73 31.28
C SER A 433 1.55 -10.89 32.38
N ALA A 434 1.47 -11.99 33.12
CA ALA A 434 2.49 -12.32 34.12
C ALA A 434 3.90 -12.35 33.49
N GLY A 435 4.86 -11.67 34.13
CA GLY A 435 6.23 -11.54 33.63
C GLY A 435 6.43 -10.57 32.46
N ALA A 436 5.37 -9.90 32.00
CA ALA A 436 5.44 -8.83 31.01
C ALA A 436 5.41 -7.45 31.67
N THR A 437 5.92 -6.46 30.96
CA THR A 437 6.04 -5.08 31.47
C THR A 437 5.43 -4.07 30.51
N PHE A 438 4.57 -3.21 31.02
CA PHE A 438 4.20 -1.98 30.36
C PHE A 438 4.96 -0.83 31.02
N GLN A 439 5.68 -0.04 30.26
CA GLN A 439 6.55 1.01 30.79
C GLN A 439 6.20 2.36 30.19
N SER A 440 6.19 3.40 31.01
CA SER A 440 6.34 4.77 30.52
C SER A 440 7.69 5.33 30.96
N SER A 441 8.52 5.73 29.99
CA SER A 441 9.83 6.36 30.21
C SER A 441 9.86 7.84 29.80
N CYS A 442 8.67 8.41 29.61
CA CYS A 442 8.48 9.81 29.25
C CYS A 442 8.92 10.75 30.39
N GLY A 443 9.45 11.94 30.05
CA GLY A 443 9.84 12.97 31.02
C GLY A 443 8.87 14.14 31.06
N GLY A 444 8.01 14.23 32.09
CA GLY A 444 6.97 15.28 32.22
C GLY A 444 5.74 14.82 33.02
N ALA A 445 4.92 15.77 33.50
CA ALA A 445 3.80 15.48 34.41
C ALA A 445 2.60 14.77 33.72
N ASP A 446 2.40 14.99 32.43
CA ASP A 446 1.30 14.38 31.66
C ASP A 446 1.74 13.13 30.86
N CYS A 447 2.86 12.54 31.27
CA CYS A 447 3.53 11.48 30.53
C CYS A 447 2.82 10.13 30.59
N PHE A 448 2.15 9.85 31.71
CA PHE A 448 1.46 8.59 31.92
C PHE A 448 0.09 8.83 32.58
N VAL A 449 -0.87 9.17 31.73
CA VAL A 449 -2.26 9.41 32.15
C VAL A 449 -3.13 8.23 31.72
N ASN A 450 -3.82 7.63 32.69
CA ASN A 450 -4.81 6.58 32.46
C ASN A 450 -6.22 7.07 32.78
N ALA A 451 -7.06 7.22 31.76
CA ALA A 451 -8.51 7.39 31.90
C ALA A 451 -9.29 6.10 31.55
N GLY A 452 -8.59 5.09 31.04
CA GLY A 452 -9.14 3.79 30.66
C GLY A 452 -8.89 2.73 31.74
N ILE A 453 -8.57 1.52 31.31
CA ILE A 453 -8.33 0.36 32.18
C ILE A 453 -6.86 -0.06 32.09
N ILE A 454 -6.22 -0.25 33.23
CA ILE A 454 -4.96 -1.00 33.34
C ILE A 454 -5.26 -2.27 34.14
N GLN A 455 -4.90 -3.42 33.61
CA GLN A 455 -5.20 -4.70 34.26
C GLN A 455 -4.19 -5.80 33.96
N GLY A 456 -4.26 -6.88 34.73
CA GLY A 456 -3.45 -8.08 34.53
C GLY A 456 -2.50 -8.40 35.68
N ASN A 457 -1.56 -9.30 35.42
CA ASN A 457 -0.68 -9.90 36.43
C ASN A 457 0.80 -9.46 36.31
N GLY A 458 1.06 -8.44 35.48
CA GLY A 458 2.41 -8.01 35.15
C GLY A 458 2.89 -6.81 35.95
N THR A 459 3.84 -6.09 35.37
CA THR A 459 4.42 -4.88 35.96
C THR A 459 4.12 -3.66 35.10
N VAL A 460 3.71 -2.58 35.74
CA VAL A 460 3.67 -1.24 35.17
C VAL A 460 4.85 -0.47 35.73
N ILE A 461 5.81 -0.05 34.89
CA ILE A 461 6.90 0.83 35.32
C ILE A 461 6.50 2.28 35.01
N THR A 462 6.55 3.15 36.02
CA THR A 462 6.16 4.55 35.89
C THR A 462 7.38 5.48 35.75
N PRO A 463 7.21 6.70 35.20
CA PRO A 463 8.26 7.72 35.25
C PRO A 463 8.35 8.32 36.67
N THR A 464 9.32 9.20 36.91
CA THR A 464 9.55 9.85 38.22
C THR A 464 8.33 10.62 38.78
N LEU A 465 7.33 10.95 37.96
CA LEU A 465 6.11 11.63 38.40
C LEU A 465 4.91 10.66 38.52
N GLY A 466 5.18 9.36 38.47
CA GLY A 466 4.19 8.31 38.69
C GLY A 466 3.18 8.11 37.57
N LEU A 467 2.21 7.26 37.86
CA LEU A 467 1.00 7.03 37.06
C LEU A 467 -0.13 7.91 37.58
N SER A 468 -0.66 8.80 36.74
CA SER A 468 -1.91 9.52 37.04
C SER A 468 -3.11 8.70 36.57
N ASN A 469 -3.82 8.07 37.50
CA ASN A 469 -4.98 7.23 37.19
C ASN A 469 -6.31 7.92 37.51
N SER A 470 -7.11 8.19 36.48
CA SER A 470 -8.51 8.63 36.59
C SER A 470 -9.52 7.58 36.13
N GLY A 471 -9.03 6.45 35.59
CA GLY A 471 -9.80 5.29 35.18
C GLY A 471 -9.73 4.13 36.17
N ALA A 472 -9.78 2.90 35.66
CA ALA A 472 -9.78 1.69 36.47
C ALA A 472 -8.41 0.99 36.51
N ILE A 473 -8.07 0.46 37.69
CA ILE A 473 -6.98 -0.50 37.88
C ILE A 473 -7.60 -1.81 38.35
N ASN A 474 -7.37 -2.90 37.61
CA ASN A 474 -7.87 -4.23 37.94
C ASN A 474 -6.69 -5.20 38.03
N PRO A 475 -6.13 -5.47 39.22
CA PRO A 475 -5.13 -6.50 39.37
C PRO A 475 -5.69 -7.85 38.94
N GLY A 476 -4.96 -8.56 38.09
CA GLY A 476 -5.36 -9.88 37.60
C GLY A 476 -6.27 -9.90 36.36
N GLY A 477 -6.88 -11.07 36.14
CA GLY A 477 -7.80 -11.39 35.06
C GLY A 477 -8.80 -12.45 35.53
N GLY A 478 -9.30 -12.27 36.76
CA GLY A 478 -9.46 -13.29 37.80
C GLY A 478 -8.41 -13.02 38.89
N ILE A 479 -8.32 -13.86 39.94
CA ILE A 479 -7.38 -13.64 41.06
C ILE A 479 -5.94 -13.41 40.57
N GLY A 480 -5.36 -12.26 40.93
CA GLY A 480 -4.06 -11.87 40.44
C GLY A 480 -3.30 -10.84 41.25
N HIS A 481 -2.08 -10.56 40.78
CA HIS A 481 -1.17 -9.59 41.40
C HIS A 481 -0.65 -8.64 40.32
N LEU A 482 -0.94 -7.35 40.46
CA LEU A 482 -0.41 -6.30 39.59
C LEU A 482 0.60 -5.48 40.35
N THR A 483 1.77 -5.25 39.74
CA THR A 483 2.78 -4.35 40.29
C THR A 483 2.79 -3.04 39.53
N ILE A 484 2.79 -1.93 40.25
CA ILE A 484 3.17 -0.60 39.79
C ILE A 484 4.54 -0.31 40.42
N ASP A 485 5.58 -0.33 39.60
CA ASP A 485 6.95 -0.02 39.98
C ASP A 485 7.17 1.49 39.76
N GLY A 486 7.09 2.23 40.86
CA GLY A 486 7.07 3.69 40.97
C GLY A 486 5.75 4.25 41.54
N ASP A 487 5.62 5.58 41.56
CA ASP A 487 4.50 6.27 42.23
C ASP A 487 3.13 6.03 41.55
N LEU A 488 2.05 6.03 42.36
CA LEU A 488 0.66 6.03 41.89
C LEU A 488 -0.13 7.23 42.41
N HIS A 489 -0.64 8.04 41.48
CA HIS A 489 -1.60 9.09 41.75
C HIS A 489 -3.02 8.66 41.34
N GLN A 490 -3.76 8.07 42.28
CA GLN A 490 -5.16 7.69 42.09
C GLN A 490 -6.08 8.91 42.26
N ALA A 491 -6.72 9.34 41.17
CA ALA A 491 -7.61 10.48 41.16
C ALA A 491 -9.01 10.15 41.73
N ALA A 492 -9.76 11.19 42.09
CA ALA A 492 -11.09 11.09 42.68
C ALA A 492 -12.15 10.42 41.78
N SER A 493 -11.91 10.34 40.47
CA SER A 493 -12.80 9.65 39.52
C SER A 493 -12.41 8.20 39.25
N GLY A 494 -11.23 7.77 39.71
CA GLY A 494 -10.72 6.44 39.41
C GLY A 494 -11.29 5.38 40.34
N VAL A 495 -11.16 4.12 39.92
CA VAL A 495 -11.56 2.95 40.72
C VAL A 495 -10.43 1.93 40.77
N VAL A 496 -10.20 1.31 41.93
CA VAL A 496 -9.33 0.12 42.04
C VAL A 496 -10.21 -1.07 42.41
N ASN A 497 -10.23 -2.08 41.56
CA ASN A 497 -11.05 -3.27 41.77
C ASN A 497 -10.24 -4.41 42.39
N PHE A 498 -10.87 -5.19 43.27
CA PHE A 498 -10.29 -6.39 43.87
C PHE A 498 -11.31 -7.52 43.93
N GLU A 499 -10.92 -8.68 43.43
CA GLU A 499 -11.69 -9.91 43.45
C GLU A 499 -11.27 -10.78 44.64
N LEU A 500 -12.24 -11.27 45.41
CA LEU A 500 -12.00 -12.07 46.61
C LEU A 500 -12.54 -13.49 46.41
N ALA A 501 -11.66 -14.49 46.38
CA ALA A 501 -12.05 -15.91 46.31
C ALA A 501 -11.91 -16.61 47.67
N SER A 502 -10.91 -16.25 48.47
CA SER A 502 -10.70 -16.73 49.84
C SER A 502 -9.70 -15.83 50.58
N LEU A 503 -9.51 -16.03 51.89
CA LEU A 503 -8.52 -15.28 52.70
C LEU A 503 -7.07 -15.42 52.22
N SER A 504 -6.76 -16.39 51.36
CA SER A 504 -5.42 -16.62 50.80
C SER A 504 -5.37 -16.48 49.28
N SER A 505 -6.47 -16.13 48.63
CA SER A 505 -6.58 -16.04 47.17
C SER A 505 -7.54 -14.91 46.83
N PHE A 506 -6.96 -13.75 46.56
CA PHE A 506 -7.64 -12.51 46.25
C PHE A 506 -6.70 -11.60 45.47
N ASP A 507 -7.25 -10.60 44.80
CA ASP A 507 -6.45 -9.64 44.03
C ASP A 507 -5.57 -8.78 44.90
N GLN A 508 -4.37 -8.50 44.41
CA GLN A 508 -3.40 -7.67 45.11
C GLN A 508 -2.78 -6.64 44.17
N LEU A 509 -2.71 -5.40 44.65
CA LEU A 509 -1.95 -4.33 44.04
C LEU A 509 -0.69 -4.06 44.85
N THR A 510 0.48 -4.11 44.23
CA THR A 510 1.71 -3.60 44.83
C THR A 510 2.10 -2.33 44.11
N VAL A 511 2.27 -1.25 44.86
CA VAL A 511 2.98 -0.04 44.43
C VAL A 511 4.33 -0.08 45.14
N THR A 512 5.44 0.12 44.44
CA THR A 512 6.77 0.03 45.08
C THR A 512 7.15 1.29 45.83
N ASP A 513 6.59 2.43 45.40
CA ASP A 513 6.91 3.77 45.90
C ASP A 513 5.63 4.41 46.48
N ASP A 514 5.44 5.72 46.30
CA ASP A 514 4.42 6.49 46.99
C ASP A 514 3.03 6.37 46.35
N VAL A 515 1.99 6.48 47.17
CA VAL A 515 0.60 6.55 46.72
C VAL A 515 -0.12 7.80 47.20
N THR A 516 -0.92 8.39 46.32
CA THR A 516 -2.08 9.18 46.73
C THR A 516 -3.35 8.44 46.35
N LEU A 517 -4.25 8.25 47.32
CA LEU A 517 -5.51 7.52 47.15
C LEU A 517 -6.70 8.47 46.98
N GLY A 518 -7.58 8.13 46.05
CA GLY A 518 -8.82 8.84 45.77
C GLY A 518 -9.80 7.92 45.02
N GLY A 519 -11.03 8.39 44.84
CA GLY A 519 -12.06 7.62 44.14
C GLY A 519 -12.47 6.39 44.93
N ASP A 520 -12.85 5.31 44.24
CA ASP A 520 -13.55 4.19 44.88
C ASP A 520 -12.73 2.90 44.90
N ILE A 521 -13.01 2.05 45.88
CA ILE A 521 -12.65 0.63 45.83
C ILE A 521 -13.85 -0.17 45.32
N GLY A 522 -13.64 -1.04 44.33
CA GLY A 522 -14.61 -2.05 43.92
C GLY A 522 -14.24 -3.44 44.43
N VAL A 523 -15.12 -4.10 45.19
CA VAL A 523 -14.87 -5.42 45.77
C VAL A 523 -15.79 -6.45 45.13
N TRP A 524 -15.23 -7.44 44.45
CA TRP A 524 -15.98 -8.44 43.70
C TRP A 524 -15.89 -9.81 44.36
N ASN A 525 -17.03 -10.43 44.63
CA ASN A 525 -17.08 -11.76 45.21
C ASN A 525 -16.84 -12.83 44.14
N LEU A 526 -15.76 -13.59 44.27
CA LEU A 526 -15.43 -14.73 43.41
C LEU A 526 -15.59 -16.07 44.15
N GLY A 527 -16.68 -16.20 44.93
CA GLY A 527 -17.02 -17.42 45.66
C GLY A 527 -16.57 -17.43 47.13
N TYR A 528 -16.08 -16.30 47.64
CA TYR A 528 -15.77 -16.08 49.04
C TYR A 528 -17.07 -15.98 49.88
N ALA A 529 -17.06 -16.64 51.05
CA ALA A 529 -18.13 -16.57 52.04
C ALA A 529 -17.71 -15.64 53.19
N PRO A 530 -18.25 -14.41 53.28
CA PRO A 530 -17.77 -13.41 54.24
C PRO A 530 -18.02 -13.78 55.69
N VAL A 531 -16.98 -13.69 56.53
CA VAL A 531 -17.11 -13.72 57.99
C VAL A 531 -16.71 -12.36 58.55
N VAL A 532 -17.53 -11.80 59.46
CA VAL A 532 -17.23 -10.52 60.10
C VAL A 532 -15.88 -10.60 60.82
N GLY A 533 -15.00 -9.64 60.55
CA GLY A 533 -13.65 -9.58 61.06
C GLY A 533 -12.59 -10.16 60.12
N ASP A 534 -12.98 -10.87 59.07
CA ASP A 534 -12.04 -11.32 58.02
C ASP A 534 -11.37 -10.12 57.35
N THR A 535 -10.09 -10.27 57.02
CA THR A 535 -9.26 -9.17 56.50
C THR A 535 -8.52 -9.57 55.22
N PHE A 536 -8.31 -8.59 54.34
CA PHE A 536 -7.61 -8.73 53.06
C PHE A 536 -6.65 -7.58 52.87
N VAL A 537 -5.35 -7.85 52.79
CA VAL A 537 -4.33 -6.83 52.47
C VAL A 537 -4.27 -6.66 50.95
N VAL A 538 -5.12 -5.79 50.42
CA VAL A 538 -5.38 -5.67 48.98
C VAL A 538 -4.40 -4.75 48.25
N ALA A 539 -3.80 -3.78 48.96
CA ALA A 539 -2.79 -2.91 48.38
C ALA A 539 -1.60 -2.71 49.33
N THR A 540 -0.38 -2.65 48.77
CA THR A 540 0.88 -2.35 49.49
C THR A 540 1.61 -1.22 48.79
N PHE A 541 2.32 -0.37 49.55
CA PHE A 541 3.03 0.83 49.08
C PHE A 541 4.12 1.27 50.05
N ASP A 542 5.03 2.16 49.64
CA ASP A 542 6.06 2.74 50.53
C ASP A 542 5.44 3.82 51.44
N GLU A 543 5.04 4.98 50.91
CA GLU A 543 4.35 6.01 51.68
C GLU A 543 2.97 6.35 51.12
N ARG A 544 1.96 6.49 52.01
CA ARG A 544 0.66 7.10 51.65
C ARG A 544 0.69 8.59 51.91
N LEU A 545 0.79 9.37 50.84
CA LEU A 545 0.91 10.81 50.90
C LEU A 545 -0.41 11.51 51.25
N ALA A 546 -0.29 12.70 51.85
CA ALA A 546 -1.38 13.64 52.14
C ALA A 546 -2.54 13.09 53.00
N ASN A 547 -2.32 11.99 53.74
CA ASN A 547 -3.40 11.25 54.42
C ASN A 547 -4.58 10.91 53.49
N SER A 548 -4.28 10.72 52.20
CA SER A 548 -5.25 10.46 51.15
C SER A 548 -6.01 9.14 51.36
N THR A 549 -7.29 9.09 51.02
CA THR A 549 -8.15 7.91 51.23
C THR A 549 -9.06 7.71 50.03
N PHE A 550 -9.52 6.47 49.81
CA PHE A 550 -10.67 6.22 48.96
C PHE A 550 -11.92 6.87 49.56
N ALA A 551 -12.83 7.34 48.71
CA ALA A 551 -14.08 7.97 49.06
C ALA A 551 -15.13 6.94 49.44
N ASP A 552 -15.31 5.91 48.62
CA ASP A 552 -16.35 4.90 48.81
C ASP A 552 -15.83 3.47 48.54
N VAL A 553 -16.57 2.49 49.09
CA VAL A 553 -16.40 1.06 48.77
C VAL A 553 -17.67 0.55 48.13
N THR A 554 -17.53 -0.03 46.95
CA THR A 554 -18.61 -0.69 46.22
C THR A 554 -18.41 -2.20 46.28
N THR A 555 -19.49 -2.95 46.48
CA THR A 555 -19.44 -4.40 46.64
C THR A 555 -20.31 -5.08 45.60
N HIS A 556 -19.77 -6.12 44.95
CA HIS A 556 -20.43 -6.84 43.86
C HIS A 556 -20.46 -8.35 44.16
N GLY A 557 -21.64 -8.97 44.05
CA GLY A 557 -21.79 -10.42 44.26
C GLY A 557 -21.81 -10.89 45.73
N PHE A 558 -21.86 -9.97 46.68
CA PHE A 558 -22.05 -10.28 48.10
C PHE A 558 -23.55 -10.27 48.49
N GLY A 559 -23.91 -11.04 49.52
CA GLY A 559 -25.26 -11.03 50.07
C GLY A 559 -25.60 -9.71 50.77
N ALA A 560 -26.90 -9.44 50.95
CA ALA A 560 -27.35 -8.28 51.71
C ALA A 560 -26.76 -8.31 53.14
N GLY A 561 -26.24 -7.17 53.61
CA GLY A 561 -25.68 -7.03 54.95
C GLY A 561 -24.16 -7.22 55.07
N VAL A 562 -23.46 -7.51 53.96
CA VAL A 562 -21.99 -7.51 53.90
C VAL A 562 -21.51 -6.10 53.56
N ASN A 563 -20.61 -5.56 54.37
CA ASN A 563 -19.91 -4.32 54.08
C ASN A 563 -18.42 -4.47 54.39
N PHE A 564 -17.58 -3.59 53.84
CA PHE A 564 -16.15 -3.57 54.10
C PHE A 564 -15.74 -2.23 54.68
N ASN A 565 -15.05 -2.27 55.81
CA ASN A 565 -14.32 -1.12 56.30
C ASN A 565 -12.93 -1.10 55.65
N VAL A 566 -12.46 0.08 55.25
CA VAL A 566 -11.11 0.26 54.72
C VAL A 566 -10.21 0.73 55.85
N ILE A 567 -9.21 -0.10 56.18
CA ILE A 567 -8.20 0.20 57.17
C ILE A 567 -6.94 0.66 56.43
N TYR A 568 -6.49 1.87 56.73
CA TYR A 568 -5.28 2.44 56.16
C TYR A 568 -4.14 2.31 57.18
N HIS A 569 -3.21 1.39 56.93
CA HIS A 569 -1.97 1.28 57.69
C HIS A 569 -0.89 2.20 57.09
N GLU A 570 0.32 2.14 57.65
CA GLU A 570 1.47 2.92 57.17
C GLU A 570 1.89 2.53 55.75
N HIS A 571 1.82 1.23 55.42
CA HIS A 571 2.34 0.65 54.16
C HIS A 571 1.31 -0.21 53.41
N ASP A 572 0.05 -0.24 53.84
CA ASP A 572 -0.98 -1.05 53.20
C ASP A 572 -2.40 -0.50 53.34
N VAL A 573 -3.27 -0.96 52.43
CA VAL A 573 -4.72 -0.90 52.56
C VAL A 573 -5.26 -2.29 52.84
N THR A 574 -5.95 -2.42 53.97
CA THR A 574 -6.62 -3.65 54.39
C THR A 574 -8.14 -3.48 54.34
N LEU A 575 -8.83 -4.36 53.63
CA LEU A 575 -10.29 -4.48 53.70
C LEU A 575 -10.68 -5.39 54.85
N GLN A 576 -11.59 -4.95 55.73
CA GLN A 576 -12.14 -5.77 56.81
C GLN A 576 -13.65 -5.95 56.62
N VAL A 577 -14.12 -7.21 56.64
CA VAL A 577 -15.55 -7.51 56.59
C VAL A 577 -16.23 -7.01 57.87
N THR A 578 -17.31 -6.24 57.69
CA THR A 578 -18.12 -5.68 58.77
C THR A 578 -19.59 -6.05 58.61
N ALA A 579 -20.32 -6.11 59.72
CA ALA A 579 -21.77 -6.24 59.70
C ALA A 579 -22.41 -4.88 59.37
N VAL A 580 -23.40 -4.86 58.48
CA VAL A 580 -24.27 -3.69 58.33
C VAL A 580 -25.13 -3.55 59.60
N PRO A 581 -25.19 -2.36 60.25
CA PRO A 581 -26.10 -2.16 61.37
C PRO A 581 -27.55 -2.35 60.92
N GLU A 582 -28.27 -3.32 61.47
CA GLU A 582 -29.67 -3.51 61.08
C GLU A 582 -30.53 -2.30 61.51
N PRO A 583 -31.44 -1.80 60.65
CA PRO A 583 -32.28 -0.64 60.94
C PRO A 583 -33.19 -0.83 62.16
N GLU A 584 -33.44 -2.08 62.59
CA GLU A 584 -34.30 -2.39 63.73
C GLU A 584 -33.74 -1.84 65.05
N GLN A 585 -32.42 -1.78 65.24
CA GLN A 585 -31.83 -1.25 66.48
C GLN A 585 -32.06 0.26 66.64
N TYR A 586 -31.99 1.03 65.55
CA TYR A 586 -32.30 2.47 65.57
C TYR A 586 -33.79 2.74 65.70
N ALA A 587 -34.63 1.93 65.05
CA ALA A 587 -36.09 2.02 65.17
C ALA A 587 -36.58 1.66 66.58
N LEU A 588 -36.01 0.62 67.22
CA LEU A 588 -36.29 0.25 68.61
C LEU A 588 -35.77 1.27 69.61
N PHE A 589 -34.62 1.89 69.35
CA PHE A 589 -34.09 2.98 70.19
C PHE A 589 -34.96 4.24 70.12
N LEU A 590 -35.40 4.65 68.92
CA LEU A 590 -36.34 5.76 68.72
C LEU A 590 -37.73 5.45 69.29
N ALA A 591 -38.22 4.22 69.13
CA ALA A 591 -39.47 3.77 69.74
C ALA A 591 -39.39 3.76 71.28
N GLY A 592 -38.25 3.33 71.83
CA GLY A 592 -37.96 3.35 73.27
C GLY A 592 -37.93 4.77 73.85
N LEU A 593 -37.29 5.72 73.16
CA LEU A 593 -37.30 7.15 73.53
C LEU A 593 -38.70 7.77 73.42
N GLY A 594 -39.46 7.40 72.38
CA GLY A 594 -40.86 7.79 72.23
C GLY A 594 -41.75 7.29 73.38
N LEU A 595 -41.57 6.04 73.80
CA LEU A 595 -42.29 5.43 74.93
C LEU A 595 -41.95 6.14 76.26
N MET A 596 -40.67 6.46 76.47
CA MET A 596 -40.20 7.20 77.66
C MET A 596 -40.75 8.63 77.70
N GLY A 597 -40.88 9.30 76.55
CA GLY A 597 -41.54 10.61 76.44
C GLY A 597 -43.03 10.55 76.82
N VAL A 598 -43.74 9.49 76.40
CA VAL A 598 -45.16 9.26 76.76
C VAL A 598 -45.32 8.93 78.24
N MET A 599 -44.41 8.14 78.84
CA MET A 599 -44.41 7.84 80.27
C MET A 599 -44.12 9.08 81.13
N ALA A 600 -43.19 9.95 80.71
CA ALA A 600 -42.93 11.23 81.39
C ALA A 600 -44.13 12.19 81.32
N ARG A 601 -44.87 12.20 80.20
CA ARG A 601 -46.10 13.00 80.04
C ARG A 601 -47.25 12.47 80.91
N ARG A 602 -47.40 11.14 81.05
CA ARG A 602 -48.39 10.54 81.97
C ARG A 602 -48.08 10.83 83.44
N ARG A 603 -46.80 10.88 83.84
CA ARG A 603 -46.41 11.24 85.22
C ARG A 603 -46.70 12.71 85.57
N ARG A 604 -46.63 13.65 84.62
CA ARG A 604 -46.99 15.06 84.87
C ARG A 604 -48.49 15.31 85.04
N ASN A 605 -49.34 14.49 84.41
CA ASN A 605 -50.80 14.64 84.52
C ASN A 605 -51.41 14.05 85.81
N HIS A 606 -50.64 13.25 86.58
CA HIS A 606 -51.10 12.70 87.87
C HIS A 606 -50.73 13.56 89.09
N ILE A 607 -50.04 14.69 88.90
CA ILE A 607 -49.62 15.61 90.00
C ILE A 607 -50.43 16.93 89.99
N ARG A 608 -51.43 17.05 89.12
CA ARG A 608 -52.43 18.14 89.15
C ARG A 608 -53.84 17.55 89.20
N GLY A 609 -54.16 16.93 90.33
CA GLY A 609 -55.51 16.65 90.81
C GLY A 609 -55.67 17.38 92.14
#